data_AF-Q38768-F1
#
_entry.id   AF-Q38768-F1
#
_cell.length_a   1.000
_cell.length_b   1.000
_cell.length_c   1.000
_cell.angle_alpha   90.00
_cell.angle_beta   90.00
_cell.angle_gamma   90.00
#
_symmetry.space_group_name_H-M   'P 1'
#
loop_
_entity.id
_entity.type
_entity.pdbx_description
1 polymer ?
#
loop_
_entity_poly.entity_id
_entity_poly.type
_entity_poly.pdbx_seq_one_letter_code
_entity_poly.pdbx_strand_id
1 'polypeptide(L)'
;TIKYLLEKGAKVILSSHLGRPKGVTPKFSLAPLVPRLSELLGITVTKADDVIGPEVEKLVAALPNGSVLLLENVRFYKEEEKNEPE
;
A
#
# COMPACT_ATOMS: atom_id res chain seq x y z
N THR A 1 13.82 4.62 -5.87
CA THR A 1 13.23 5.10 -4.60
C THR A 1 13.08 4.00 -3.57
N ILE A 2 12.25 2.97 -3.80
CA ILE A 2 11.97 1.91 -2.79
C ILE A 2 13.26 1.25 -2.26
N LYS A 3 14.11 0.73 -3.16
CA LYS A 3 15.37 0.05 -2.78
C LYS A 3 16.28 0.95 -1.92
N TYR A 4 16.44 2.21 -2.30
CA TYR A 4 17.23 3.18 -1.54
C TYR A 4 16.71 3.36 -0.10
N LEU A 5 15.39 3.44 0.10
CA LEU A 5 14.81 3.56 1.44
C LEU A 5 15.04 2.29 2.28
N LEU A 6 14.88 1.12 1.67
CA LEU A 6 15.12 -0.17 2.31
C LEU A 6 16.59 -0.34 2.72
N GLU A 7 17.53 0.07 1.85
CA GLU A 7 18.97 0.08 2.15
C GLU A 7 19.34 0.98 3.33
N LYS A 8 18.49 1.99 3.63
CA LYS A 8 18.64 2.86 4.81
C LYS A 8 17.86 2.36 6.04
N GLY A 9 17.29 1.16 5.98
CA GLY A 9 16.56 0.56 7.09
C GLY A 9 15.16 1.13 7.31
N ALA A 10 14.62 1.88 6.34
CA ALA A 10 13.28 2.45 6.47
C ALA A 10 12.20 1.35 6.47
N LYS A 11 11.09 1.63 7.14
CA LYS A 11 9.81 0.96 6.90
C LYS A 11 9.14 1.67 5.73
N VAL A 12 8.87 0.96 4.64
CA VAL A 12 8.33 1.59 3.43
C VAL A 12 6.84 1.27 3.31
N ILE A 13 6.01 2.30 3.34
CA ILE A 13 4.57 2.21 3.11
C ILE A 13 4.30 2.75 1.70
N LEU A 14 3.71 1.93 0.84
CA LEU A 14 3.38 2.26 -0.53
C LEU A 14 1.89 2.51 -0.63
N SER A 15 1.52 3.68 -1.13
CA SER A 15 0.18 4.00 -1.58
C SER A 15 0.19 4.16 -3.11
N SER A 16 -0.86 3.69 -3.77
CA SER A 16 -1.04 3.85 -5.21
C SER A 16 -2.52 3.79 -5.54
N HIS A 17 -2.85 4.23 -6.75
CA HIS A 17 -4.15 3.98 -7.34
C HIS A 17 -4.05 2.98 -8.49
N LEU A 18 -5.17 2.32 -8.79
CA LEU A 18 -5.34 1.51 -10.00
C LEU A 18 -6.68 1.87 -10.66
N GLY A 19 -6.61 2.38 -11.90
CA GLY A 19 -7.79 2.79 -12.65
C GLY A 19 -8.56 3.95 -12.01
N ARG A 20 -9.88 3.95 -12.24
CA ARG A 20 -10.85 4.93 -11.74
C ARG A 20 -12.09 4.21 -11.21
N PRO A 21 -12.01 3.56 -10.03
CA PRO A 21 -13.14 2.88 -9.42
C PRO A 21 -14.26 3.88 -9.07
N LYS A 22 -15.52 3.41 -9.10
CA LYS A 22 -16.68 4.18 -8.58
C LYS A 22 -17.06 3.78 -7.14
N GLY A 23 -16.24 2.91 -6.54
CA GLY A 23 -16.41 2.29 -5.23
C GLY A 23 -15.47 1.08 -5.12
N VAL A 24 -15.43 0.47 -3.94
CA VAL A 24 -14.59 -0.70 -3.66
C VAL A 24 -14.97 -1.85 -4.60
N THR A 25 -13.99 -2.38 -5.33
CA THR A 25 -14.20 -3.53 -6.22
C THR A 25 -12.94 -4.37 -6.41
N PRO A 26 -13.05 -5.71 -6.44
CA PRO A 26 -11.88 -6.58 -6.65
C PRO A 26 -11.12 -6.30 -7.94
N LYS A 27 -11.80 -5.80 -8.98
CA LYS A 27 -11.20 -5.49 -10.30
C LYS A 27 -10.07 -4.46 -10.20
N PHE A 28 -10.16 -3.53 -9.25
CA PHE A 28 -9.19 -2.46 -9.06
C PHE A 28 -8.40 -2.61 -7.76
N SER A 29 -8.43 -3.79 -7.12
CA SER A 29 -7.55 -4.06 -5.98
C SER A 29 -6.09 -4.10 -6.42
N LEU A 30 -5.20 -3.69 -5.51
CA LEU A 30 -3.75 -3.77 -5.68
C LEU A 30 -3.18 -5.13 -5.28
N ALA A 31 -3.99 -6.04 -4.74
CA ALA A 31 -3.55 -7.38 -4.34
C ALA A 31 -2.77 -8.15 -5.44
N PRO A 32 -3.15 -8.09 -6.74
CA PRO A 32 -2.40 -8.78 -7.79
C PRO A 32 -0.99 -8.25 -8.02
N LEU A 33 -0.64 -7.04 -7.53
CA LEU A 33 0.71 -6.48 -7.68
C LEU A 33 1.70 -7.07 -6.66
N VAL A 34 1.21 -7.60 -5.54
CA VAL A 34 2.05 -8.09 -4.43
C VAL A 34 3.09 -9.12 -4.86
N PRO A 35 2.74 -10.19 -5.63
CA PRO A 35 3.72 -11.19 -6.05
C PRO A 35 4.81 -10.58 -6.93
N ARG A 36 4.42 -9.76 -7.91
CA ARG A 36 5.37 -9.14 -8.86
C ARG A 36 6.28 -8.13 -8.18
N LEU A 37 5.75 -7.34 -7.26
CA LEU A 37 6.54 -6.36 -6.52
C LEU A 37 7.52 -7.06 -5.57
N SER A 38 7.08 -8.14 -4.91
CA SER A 38 7.95 -8.96 -4.05
C SER A 38 9.12 -9.56 -4.83
N GLU A 39 8.85 -10.10 -6.02
CA GLU A 39 9.88 -10.64 -6.92
C GLU A 39 10.91 -9.57 -7.32
N LEU A 40 10.46 -8.38 -7.73
CA LEU A 40 11.33 -7.29 -8.18
C LEU A 40 12.19 -6.68 -7.06
N LEU A 41 11.68 -6.70 -5.83
CA LEU A 41 12.38 -6.19 -4.65
C LEU A 41 13.23 -7.25 -3.95
N GLY A 42 12.97 -8.54 -4.20
CA GLY A 42 13.67 -9.65 -3.53
C GLY A 42 13.28 -9.81 -2.06
N ILE A 43 12.15 -9.24 -1.64
CA ILE A 43 11.61 -9.32 -0.27
C ILE A 43 10.10 -9.54 -0.32
N THR A 44 9.53 -10.11 0.74
CA THR A 44 8.08 -10.22 0.86
C THR A 44 7.47 -8.84 1.05
N VAL A 45 6.51 -8.48 0.20
CA VAL A 45 5.65 -7.31 0.38
C VAL A 45 4.39 -7.73 1.14
N THR A 46 4.14 -7.11 2.27
CA THR A 46 2.87 -7.25 2.99
C THR A 46 1.82 -6.36 2.34
N LYS A 47 0.55 -6.75 2.37
CA LYS A 47 -0.56 -5.96 1.83
C LYS A 47 -1.58 -5.68 2.92
N ALA A 48 -2.05 -4.44 3.01
CA ALA A 48 -3.22 -4.09 3.79
C ALA A 48 -4.48 -4.23 2.94
N ASP A 49 -5.61 -4.54 3.59
CA ASP A 49 -6.91 -4.63 2.91
C ASP A 49 -7.63 -3.27 2.83
N ASP A 50 -7.03 -2.24 3.40
CA ASP A 50 -7.54 -0.88 3.39
C ASP A 50 -6.37 0.13 3.26
N VAL A 51 -6.72 1.42 3.17
CA VAL A 51 -5.77 2.55 3.11
C VAL A 51 -5.64 3.24 4.46
N ILE A 52 -6.72 3.31 5.22
CA ILE A 52 -6.80 3.99 6.52
C ILE A 52 -7.52 3.13 7.55
N GLY A 53 -7.42 3.51 8.83
CA GLY A 53 -8.14 2.87 9.94
C GLY A 53 -7.28 1.97 10.83
N PRO A 54 -7.88 1.44 11.91
CA PRO A 54 -7.15 0.82 13.02
C PRO A 54 -6.37 -0.44 12.62
N GLU A 55 -6.86 -1.20 11.63
CA GLU A 55 -6.15 -2.40 11.16
C GLU A 55 -4.90 -2.03 10.34
N VAL A 56 -4.94 -0.94 9.57
CA VAL A 56 -3.78 -0.41 8.86
C VAL A 56 -2.75 0.10 9.86
N GLU A 57 -3.18 0.85 10.88
CA GLU A 57 -2.31 1.35 11.95
C GLU A 57 -1.60 0.22 12.69
N LYS A 58 -2.33 -0.85 13.03
CA LYS A 58 -1.75 -2.06 13.65
C LYS A 58 -0.72 -2.74 12.74
N LEU A 59 -1.02 -2.88 11.45
CA LEU A 59 -0.10 -3.46 10.47
C LEU A 59 1.18 -2.63 10.34
N VAL A 60 1.06 -1.31 10.27
CA VAL A 60 2.21 -0.39 10.20
C VAL A 60 3.05 -0.45 11.48
N ALA A 61 2.41 -0.51 12.66
CA ALA A 61 3.10 -0.63 13.94
C ALA A 61 3.90 -1.94 14.05
N ALA A 62 3.33 -3.05 13.56
CA ALA A 62 3.95 -4.37 13.56
C ALA A 62 5.03 -4.54 12.46
N LEU A 63 5.11 -3.61 11.50
CA LEU A 63 5.98 -3.72 10.33
C LEU A 63 7.47 -3.68 10.74
N PRO A 64 8.30 -4.69 10.40
CA PRO A 64 9.73 -4.68 10.70
C PRO A 64 10.50 -3.60 9.93
N ASN A 65 11.66 -3.18 10.43
CA ASN A 65 12.55 -2.31 9.66
C ASN A 65 13.02 -3.01 8.37
N GLY A 66 13.14 -2.27 7.28
CA GLY A 66 13.53 -2.83 5.98
C GLY A 66 12.45 -3.67 5.30
N SER A 67 11.19 -3.52 5.70
CA SER A 67 10.05 -4.20 5.05
C SER A 67 9.13 -3.22 4.33
N VAL A 68 8.26 -3.77 3.49
CA VAL A 68 7.37 -3.03 2.60
C VAL A 68 5.93 -3.42 2.88
N LEU A 69 5.08 -2.42 3.10
CA LEU A 69 3.63 -2.55 3.15
C LEU A 69 3.01 -1.85 1.93
N LEU A 70 2.17 -2.56 1.18
CA LEU A 70 1.33 -2.00 0.14
C LEU A 70 -0.08 -1.78 0.69
N LEU A 71 -0.53 -0.53 0.73
CA LEU A 71 -1.91 -0.20 1.05
C LEU A 71 -2.85 -0.61 -0.09
N GLU A 72 -4.14 -0.68 0.19
CA GLU A 72 -5.13 -0.89 -0.86
C GLU A 72 -5.26 0.37 -1.76
N ASN A 73 -6.01 0.28 -2.84
CA ASN A 73 -6.20 1.35 -3.81
C ASN A 73 -6.79 2.63 -3.18
N VAL A 74 -6.01 3.72 -3.16
CA VAL A 74 -6.42 5.00 -2.56
C VAL A 74 -7.71 5.58 -3.16
N ARG A 75 -8.00 5.28 -4.44
CA ARG A 75 -9.24 5.73 -5.10
C ARG A 75 -10.49 4.95 -4.70
N PHE A 76 -10.39 3.98 -3.80
CA PHE A 76 -11.58 3.45 -3.13
C PHE A 76 -12.24 4.46 -2.21
N TYR A 77 -11.48 5.49 -1.79
CA TYR A 77 -11.97 6.68 -1.13
C TYR A 77 -12.17 7.78 -2.17
N LYS A 78 -13.35 8.42 -2.17
CA LYS A 78 -13.65 9.53 -3.10
C LYS A 78 -12.95 10.82 -2.68
N GLU A 79 -12.67 10.91 -1.39
CA GLU A 79 -11.95 11.95 -0.69
C GLU A 79 -10.56 12.17 -1.33
N GLU A 80 -9.89 11.07 -1.75
CA GLU A 80 -8.62 11.10 -2.48
C GLU A 80 -8.71 11.88 -3.79
N GLU A 81 -9.75 11.68 -4.61
CA GLU A 81 -9.87 12.40 -5.89
C GLU A 81 -10.24 13.88 -5.70
N LYS A 82 -10.82 14.23 -4.56
CA LYS A 82 -11.20 15.59 -4.22
C LYS A 82 -10.11 16.36 -3.47
N ASN A 83 -9.02 15.68 -3.09
CA ASN A 83 -7.98 16.24 -2.25
C ASN A 83 -8.58 16.83 -0.95
N GLU A 84 -9.50 16.08 -0.34
CA GLU A 84 -10.06 16.43 0.97
C GLU A 84 -8.93 16.38 2.03
N PRO A 85 -8.82 17.38 2.92
CA PRO A 85 -7.69 17.49 3.86
C PRO A 85 -7.80 16.56 5.08
N GLU A 86 -8.95 15.90 5.25
CA GLU A 86 -9.27 14.94 6.32
C GLU A 86 -9.49 13.56 5.71
#